data_AF-A0A0K6IQT7-F1
#
_entry.id   AF-A0A0K6IQT7-F1
#
_cell.length_a   1.000
_cell.length_b   1.000
_cell.length_c   1.000
_cell.angle_alpha   90.00
_cell.angle_beta   90.00
_cell.angle_gamma   90.00
#
_symmetry.space_group_name_H-M   'P 1'
#
loop_
_entity.id
_entity.type
_entity.pdbx_description
1 polymer ?
#
loop_
_entity_poly.entity_id
_entity_poly.type
_entity_poly.pdbx_seq_one_letter_code
_entity_poly.pdbx_strand_id
1 'polypeptide(L)'
;MPYYQIDQAGCVRLLKQAVEGELLERDWHVFIGIGVRYDLEIEHLRLQCIEIDENHVINSVTKKGQTYVVFSRQGLSELQSLLEEWQHKVDYLA
;
A
#
# COMPACT_ATOMS: atom_id res chain seq x y z
N MET A 1 13.38 -19.62 -0.46
CA MET A 1 13.06 -18.22 -0.13
C MET A 1 11.55 -18.12 0.02
N PRO A 2 11.01 -17.41 1.02
CA PRO A 2 9.57 -17.15 1.07
C PRO A 2 9.21 -16.27 -0.14
N TYR A 3 8.20 -16.70 -0.91
CA TYR A 3 7.67 -15.90 -2.02
C TYR A 3 6.65 -14.91 -1.44
N TYR A 4 6.93 -13.62 -1.57
CA TYR A 4 5.92 -12.60 -1.31
C TYR A 4 4.85 -12.72 -2.40
N GLN A 5 3.65 -13.13 -2.00
CA GLN A 5 2.50 -13.19 -2.88
C GLN A 5 1.37 -12.44 -2.19
N ILE A 6 1.05 -11.27 -2.73
CA ILE A 6 -0.10 -10.47 -2.32
C ILE A 6 -1.25 -10.72 -3.27
N ASP A 7 -2.46 -10.85 -2.71
CA ASP A 7 -3.71 -10.93 -3.43
C ASP A 7 -4.49 -9.60 -3.33
N GLN A 8 -5.66 -9.53 -3.97
CA GLN A 8 -6.46 -8.30 -3.96
C GLN A 8 -6.90 -7.90 -2.55
N ALA A 9 -7.28 -8.87 -1.71
CA ALA A 9 -7.63 -8.62 -0.31
C ALA A 9 -6.42 -8.09 0.49
N GLY A 10 -5.21 -8.58 0.20
CA GLY A 10 -3.97 -8.07 0.75
C GLY A 10 -3.70 -6.63 0.34
N CYS A 11 -3.97 -6.26 -0.90
CA CYS A 11 -3.83 -4.89 -1.40
C CYS A 11 -4.78 -3.94 -0.65
N VAL A 12 -6.05 -4.33 -0.49
CA VAL A 12 -7.03 -3.56 0.30
C VAL A 12 -6.55 -3.39 1.75
N ARG A 13 -6.04 -4.45 2.39
CA ARG A 13 -5.50 -4.36 3.76
C ARG A 13 -4.32 -3.39 3.84
N LEU A 14 -3.38 -3.47 2.91
CA LEU A 14 -2.20 -2.60 2.87
C LEU A 14 -2.59 -1.13 2.71
N LEU A 15 -3.48 -0.83 1.76
CA LEU A 15 -3.99 0.53 1.53
C LEU A 15 -4.75 1.07 2.75
N LYS A 16 -5.58 0.23 3.38
CA LYS A 16 -6.29 0.58 4.61
C LYS A 16 -5.34 0.93 5.74
N GLN A 17 -4.32 0.11 5.98
CA GLN A 17 -3.29 0.39 6.98
C GLN A 17 -2.54 1.70 6.68
N ALA A 18 -2.31 2.02 5.40
CA ALA A 18 -1.65 3.26 5.00
C ALA A 18 -2.49 4.49 5.37
N VAL A 19 -3.79 4.45 5.03
CA VAL A 19 -4.77 5.51 5.35
C VAL A 19 -4.94 5.69 6.87
N GLU A 20 -4.99 4.59 7.61
CA GLU A 20 -5.17 4.59 9.07
C GLU A 20 -3.88 4.99 9.83
N GLY A 21 -2.74 5.12 9.14
CA GLY A 21 -1.45 5.44 9.74
C GLY A 21 -0.87 4.27 10.55
N GLU A 22 -1.27 3.05 10.21
CA GLU A 22 -0.85 1.79 10.85
C GLU A 22 0.05 0.94 9.95
N LEU A 23 0.37 1.41 8.74
CA LEU A 23 1.25 0.69 7.82
C LEU A 23 2.70 0.73 8.30
N LEU A 24 3.27 -0.47 8.47
CA LEU A 24 4.68 -0.62 8.81
C LEU A 24 5.55 -0.26 7.61
N GLU A 25 6.62 0.50 7.87
CA GLU A 25 7.57 0.94 6.85
C GLU A 25 8.16 -0.25 6.08
N ARG A 26 8.49 -1.34 6.78
CA ARG A 26 9.00 -2.57 6.15
C ARG A 26 7.99 -3.21 5.19
N ASP A 27 6.70 -3.21 5.53
CA ASP A 27 5.67 -3.91 4.75
C ASP A 27 5.35 -3.08 3.49
N TRP A 28 5.38 -1.75 3.62
CA TRP A 28 5.33 -0.81 2.51
C TRP A 28 6.47 -1.04 1.51
N HIS A 29 7.73 -1.04 1.98
CA HIS A 29 8.89 -1.22 1.10
C HIS A 29 8.95 -2.61 0.46
N VAL A 30 8.46 -3.65 1.13
CA VAL A 30 8.32 -4.98 0.53
C VAL A 30 7.32 -4.94 -0.63
N PHE A 31 6.16 -4.30 -0.44
CA PHE A 31 5.13 -4.21 -1.49
C PHE A 31 5.63 -3.43 -2.71
N ILE A 32 6.13 -2.21 -2.53
CA ILE A 32 6.56 -1.38 -3.66
C ILE A 32 7.86 -1.90 -4.30
N GLY A 33 8.71 -2.62 -3.55
CA GLY A 33 10.00 -3.11 -4.00
C GLY A 33 9.97 -4.42 -4.79
N ILE A 34 8.87 -5.18 -4.78
CA ILE A 34 8.76 -6.48 -5.45
C ILE A 34 7.77 -6.40 -6.61
N GLY A 35 8.29 -6.49 -7.85
CA GLY A 35 7.45 -6.51 -9.05
C GLY A 35 6.47 -7.69 -9.08
N VAL A 36 5.22 -7.42 -9.46
CA VAL A 36 4.14 -8.40 -9.50
C VAL A 36 3.89 -8.81 -10.94
N ARG A 37 4.35 -10.00 -11.34
CA ARG A 37 4.24 -10.47 -12.75
C ARG A 37 3.00 -11.32 -13.03
N TYR A 38 2.34 -11.80 -11.98
CA TYR A 38 1.24 -12.76 -12.08
C TYR A 38 -0.14 -12.07 -12.13
N ASP A 39 -0.22 -10.78 -11.80
CA ASP A 39 -1.46 -10.01 -11.78
C ASP A 39 -1.14 -8.57 -12.19
N LEU A 40 -1.63 -8.17 -13.36
CA LEU A 40 -1.35 -6.85 -13.94
C LEU A 40 -2.05 -5.71 -13.20
N GLU A 41 -3.19 -5.97 -12.56
CA GLU A 41 -3.90 -4.95 -11.79
C GLU A 41 -3.12 -4.63 -10.51
N ILE A 42 -2.62 -5.67 -9.82
CA ILE A 42 -1.77 -5.49 -8.64
C ILE A 42 -0.46 -4.78 -9.03
N GLU A 43 0.12 -5.12 -10.17
CA GLU A 43 1.32 -4.42 -10.66
C GLU A 43 1.05 -2.94 -10.92
N HIS A 44 -0.10 -2.61 -11.51
CA HIS A 44 -0.50 -1.23 -11.75
C HIS A 44 -0.66 -0.47 -10.42
N LEU A 45 -1.33 -1.06 -9.43
CA LEU A 45 -1.41 -0.47 -8.09
C LEU A 45 -0.03 -0.26 -7.49
N ARG A 46 0.86 -1.24 -7.59
CA ARG A 46 2.23 -1.14 -7.07
C ARG A 46 2.98 0.04 -7.69
N LEU A 47 2.84 0.26 -8.99
CA LEU A 47 3.43 1.42 -9.68
C LEU A 47 2.84 2.74 -9.18
N GLN A 48 1.52 2.83 -8.98
CA GLN A 48 0.90 4.02 -8.37
C GLN A 48 1.41 4.26 -6.94
N CYS A 49 1.62 3.20 -6.16
CA CYS A 49 2.18 3.29 -4.82
C CYS A 49 3.65 3.73 -4.81
N ILE A 50 4.44 3.42 -5.85
CA ILE A 50 5.80 3.98 -6.00
C ILE A 50 5.74 5.50 -6.17
N GLU A 51 4.87 5.99 -7.05
CA GLU A 51 4.73 7.45 -7.24
C GLU A 51 4.30 8.16 -5.95
N ILE A 52 3.41 7.54 -5.16
CA ILE A 52 3.03 8.05 -3.84
C ILE A 52 4.21 8.03 -2.86
N ASP A 53 5.03 6.97 -2.88
CA ASP A 53 6.23 6.88 -2.04
C ASP A 53 7.18 8.06 -2.31
N GLU A 54 7.54 8.25 -3.58
CA GLU A 54 8.49 9.26 -4.02
C GLU A 54 8.03 10.69 -3.74
N ASN A 55 6.73 10.96 -3.88
CA ASN A 55 6.19 12.32 -3.81
C ASN A 55 5.57 12.67 -2.45
N HIS A 56 5.16 11.67 -1.66
CA HIS A 56 4.27 11.91 -0.52
C HIS A 56 4.66 11.23 0.79
N VAL A 57 5.69 10.38 0.85
CA VAL A 57 6.26 9.98 2.14
C VAL A 57 7.04 11.15 2.72
N ILE A 58 6.68 11.56 3.94
CA ILE A 58 7.26 12.75 4.59
C ILE A 58 8.05 12.41 5.85
N ASN A 59 7.82 11.24 6.45
CA ASN A 59 8.57 10.77 7.61
C ASN A 59 8.29 9.28 7.88
N SER A 60 8.95 8.73 8.90
CA SER A 60 8.48 7.55 9.60
C SER A 60 8.44 7.78 11.11
N VAL A 61 7.58 7.04 11.82
CA VAL A 61 7.42 7.17 13.26
C VAL A 61 7.58 5.82 13.95
N THR A 62 8.38 5.78 15.02
CA THR A 62 8.53 4.58 15.83
C THR A 62 7.58 4.59 17.03
N LYS A 63 6.75 3.55 17.15
CA LYS A 63 5.85 3.33 18.30
C LYS A 63 6.01 1.89 18.76
N LYS A 64 6.22 1.66 20.06
CA LYS A 64 6.35 0.31 20.66
C LYS A 64 7.36 -0.60 19.94
N GLY A 65 8.46 -0.04 19.46
CA GLY A 65 9.53 -0.78 18.74
C GLY A 65 9.22 -1.13 17.29
N GLN A 66 8.13 -0.60 16.73
CA GLN A 66 7.76 -0.76 15.32
C GLN A 66 7.78 0.60 14.60
N THR A 67 8.19 0.61 13.33
CA THR A 67 8.30 1.82 12.52
C THR A 67 7.21 1.87 11.46
N TYR A 68 6.50 2.98 11.40
CA TYR A 68 5.34 3.20 10.55
C TYR A 68 5.63 4.33 9.55
N VAL A 69 5.23 4.14 8.30
CA VAL A 69 5.38 5.17 7.26
C VAL A 69 4.37 6.31 7.50
N VAL A 70 4.79 7.55 7.27
CA VAL A 70 3.96 8.74 7.41
C VAL A 70 3.86 9.44 6.07
N PHE A 71 2.63 9.54 5.56
CA PHE A 71 2.32 10.23 4.31
C PHE A 71 1.87 11.68 4.55
N SER A 72 2.10 12.52 3.55
CA SER A 72 1.51 13.86 3.48
C SER A 72 -0.02 13.79 3.41
N ARG A 73 -0.70 14.91 3.68
CA ARG A 73 -2.17 14.97 3.51
C ARG A 73 -2.62 14.66 2.08
N GLN A 74 -1.83 15.05 1.08
CA GLN A 74 -2.12 14.74 -0.31
C GLN A 74 -1.94 13.24 -0.57
N GLY A 75 -0.84 12.64 -0.10
CA GLY A 75 -0.61 11.19 -0.23
C GLY A 75 -1.71 10.37 0.44
N LEU A 76 -2.18 10.75 1.63
CA LEU A 76 -3.32 10.10 2.29
C LEU A 76 -4.60 10.19 1.45
N SER A 77 -4.85 11.32 0.78
CA SER A 77 -5.99 11.47 -0.11
C SER A 77 -5.90 10.55 -1.33
N GLU A 78 -4.72 10.41 -1.92
CA GLU A 78 -4.50 9.52 -3.07
C GLU A 78 -4.61 8.04 -2.66
N LEU A 79 -4.03 7.68 -1.52
CA LEU A 79 -4.19 6.33 -0.93
C LEU A 79 -5.64 6.01 -0.60
N GLN A 80 -6.43 6.99 -0.13
CA GLN A 80 -7.85 6.82 0.12
C GLN A 80 -8.62 6.56 -1.17
N SER A 81 -8.33 7.29 -2.26
CA SER A 81 -8.95 7.03 -3.56
C SER A 81 -8.61 5.64 -4.10
N LEU A 82 -7.35 5.21 -3.97
CA LEU A 82 -6.96 3.84 -4.33
C LEU A 82 -7.67 2.79 -3.48
N LEU A 83 -7.83 3.03 -2.18
CA LEU A 83 -8.54 2.13 -1.28
C LEU A 83 -10.00 1.93 -1.69
N GLU A 84 -10.70 3.01 -2.02
CA GLU A 84 -12.10 2.96 -2.48
C GLU A 84 -12.25 2.20 -3.79
N GLU A 85 -11.35 2.46 -4.76
CA GLU A 85 -11.31 1.73 -6.04
C GLU A 85 -11.13 0.22 -5.80
N TRP A 86 -10.17 -0.16 -4.96
CA TRP A 86 -9.82 -1.55 -4.72
C TRP A 86 -10.86 -2.30 -3.87
N GLN A 87 -11.50 -1.62 -2.92
CA GLN A 87 -12.65 -2.18 -2.20
C GLN A 87 -13.78 -2.52 -3.16
N HIS A 88 -14.13 -1.59 -4.06
CA HIS A 88 -15.18 -1.85 -5.05
C HIS A 88 -14.82 -3.01 -6.00
N LYS A 89 -13.54 -3.15 -6.39
CA LYS A 89 -13.09 -4.29 -7.21
C LYS A 89 -13.28 -5.63 -6.48
N VAL A 90 -12.91 -5.70 -5.21
CA VAL A 90 -13.05 -6.93 -4.40
C VAL A 90 -14.51 -7.27 -4.15
N ASP A 91 -15.33 -6.27 -3.80
CA ASP A 91 -16.74 -6.48 -3.49
C ASP A 91 -17.56 -6.92 -4.72
N TYR A 92 -17.16 -6.51 -5.93
CA TYR A 92 -17.81 -6.92 -7.17
C TYR A 92 -17.47 -8.37 -7.59
N LEU A 93 -16.37 -8.92 -7.07
CA LEU A 93 -15.90 -10.28 -7.39
C LEU A 93 -16.31 -11.34 -6.34
N ALA A 94 -16.97 -10.92 -5.25
CA ALA A 94 -17.44 -11.76 -4.15
C ALA A 94 -18.89 -12.24 -4.35
#